data_AF-A0A2N5K8E1-F1
#
_entry.id   AF-A0A2N5K8E1-F1
#
_cell.length_a   1.000
_cell.length_b   1.000
_cell.length_c   1.000
_cell.angle_alpha   90.00
_cell.angle_beta   90.00
_cell.angle_gamma   90.00
#
_symmetry.space_group_name_H-M   'P 1'
#
loop_
_entity.id
_entity.type
_entity.pdbx_description
1 polymer ?
#
loop_
_entity_poly.entity_id
_entity_poly.type
_entity_poly.pdbx_seq_one_letter_code
_entity_poly.pdbx_strand_id
1 'polypeptide(L)'
;MLLAVLDFRARGLYNPCTLSHERQVLMIDQLAPTVLSQFIRLDACQRYLHFKLHPHTTEALQQRYAAASRPLSPLLKRAGRRFEEEVIATLDTQHRVLDLAADEAAATLAALAEVGREPVILTQAVLEGQIGPWRAAGRADLIEVVADKQGRLHALIADVKASREERLEHRVQVAAYALLLEDMCRRAGIPLKRTLGAVVHRTTTGQFTTLHDPTLHFDLVDYQNLVRSLVDGGDAPLRRAAEATLNELPFAFSARCDGCPFDTICLPDAAERADLALVSDVSRAARSALAAHDIRNLHALAALKEPDEAGNLRVPREHSDR
;
A
#
# COMPACT_ATOMS: atom_id res chain seq x y z
N MET A 1 -14.22 -58.14 19.43
CA MET A 1 -13.91 -58.25 18.00
C MET A 1 -14.84 -57.30 17.26
N LEU A 2 -14.27 -56.29 16.58
CA LEU A 2 -14.90 -55.22 15.79
C LEU A 2 -15.86 -54.22 16.49
N LEU A 3 -15.36 -53.00 16.67
CA LEU A 3 -16.12 -51.76 16.83
C LEU A 3 -16.58 -51.29 15.44
N ALA A 4 -17.88 -50.99 15.31
CA ALA A 4 -18.52 -50.54 14.09
C ALA A 4 -18.35 -49.03 13.88
N VAL A 5 -17.88 -48.67 12.69
CA VAL A 5 -17.80 -47.31 12.14
C VAL A 5 -19.19 -46.91 11.66
N LEU A 6 -19.75 -45.83 12.20
CA LEU A 6 -21.00 -45.24 11.74
C LEU A 6 -20.74 -44.21 10.65
N ASP A 7 -21.37 -44.52 9.52
CA ASP A 7 -21.52 -43.77 8.27
C ASP A 7 -22.41 -42.54 8.49
N PHE A 8 -21.94 -41.34 8.11
CA PHE A 8 -22.72 -40.11 8.13
C PHE A 8 -22.77 -39.51 6.73
N ARG A 9 -23.57 -40.12 5.86
CA ARG A 9 -24.04 -39.52 4.60
C ARG A 9 -25.49 -39.09 4.76
N ALA A 10 -25.74 -37.78 4.79
CA ALA A 10 -26.76 -37.13 3.94
C ALA A 10 -26.88 -35.62 4.23
N ARG A 11 -27.13 -34.88 3.13
CA ARG A 11 -27.74 -33.54 2.98
C ARG A 11 -26.80 -32.34 2.94
N GLY A 12 -26.68 -31.77 1.74
CA GLY A 12 -26.16 -30.42 1.53
C GLY A 12 -25.64 -30.18 0.12
N LEU A 13 -26.49 -30.33 -0.90
CA LEU A 13 -26.24 -29.74 -2.22
C LEU A 13 -26.16 -28.22 -2.05
N TYR A 14 -24.95 -27.66 -2.04
CA TYR A 14 -24.76 -26.21 -2.14
C TYR A 14 -24.69 -25.84 -3.62
N ASN A 15 -25.73 -25.15 -4.07
CA ASN A 15 -25.91 -24.67 -5.43
C ASN A 15 -25.47 -23.19 -5.45
N PRO A 16 -24.35 -22.79 -6.09
CA PRO A 16 -23.92 -21.40 -6.10
C PRO A 16 -24.55 -20.73 -7.32
N CYS A 17 -25.81 -20.33 -7.22
CA CYS A 17 -26.38 -19.38 -8.17
C CYS A 17 -27.44 -18.54 -7.47
N THR A 18 -27.42 -17.24 -7.74
CA THR A 18 -28.28 -16.18 -7.17
C THR A 18 -27.91 -15.68 -5.76
N LEU A 19 -26.78 -14.97 -5.67
CA LEU A 19 -26.66 -13.85 -4.75
C LEU A 19 -26.56 -12.57 -5.57
N SER A 20 -27.44 -11.62 -5.24
CA SER A 20 -27.62 -10.32 -5.86
C SER A 20 -26.33 -9.50 -5.95
N HIS A 21 -26.18 -8.81 -7.07
CA HIS A 21 -25.03 -8.07 -7.62
C HIS A 21 -24.46 -6.88 -6.80
N GLU A 22 -24.67 -6.75 -5.50
CA GLU A 22 -24.27 -5.51 -4.78
C GLU A 22 -23.42 -5.67 -3.51
N ARG A 23 -23.09 -6.87 -3.02
CA ARG A 23 -22.23 -6.99 -1.82
C ARG A 23 -21.42 -8.28 -1.79
N GLN A 24 -20.28 -8.29 -2.47
CA GLN A 24 -19.13 -9.12 -2.10
C GLN A 24 -17.92 -8.60 -2.87
N VAL A 25 -16.75 -8.63 -2.23
CA VAL A 25 -15.43 -8.16 -2.73
C VAL A 25 -15.03 -6.77 -2.23
N LEU A 26 -14.89 -6.63 -0.91
CA LEU A 26 -13.87 -5.80 -0.27
C LEU A 26 -13.49 -6.51 1.05
N MET A 27 -12.34 -7.20 1.08
CA MET A 27 -11.91 -8.08 2.20
C MET A 27 -10.85 -7.43 3.11
N ILE A 28 -10.80 -6.10 3.15
CA ILE A 28 -10.10 -5.37 4.22
C ILE A 28 -11.12 -4.48 4.91
N ASP A 29 -11.07 -4.44 6.24
CA ASP A 29 -11.95 -3.58 7.01
C ASP A 29 -11.58 -2.09 6.82
N GLN A 30 -10.28 -1.81 6.64
CA GLN A 30 -9.71 -0.45 6.45
C GLN A 30 -8.37 -0.46 5.68
N LEU A 31 -8.23 0.46 4.71
CA LEU A 31 -7.01 0.73 3.94
C LEU A 31 -6.01 1.56 4.75
N ALA A 32 -4.80 1.04 4.93
CA ALA A 32 -3.74 1.81 5.56
C ALA A 32 -3.02 2.74 4.56
N PRO A 33 -2.74 4.01 4.91
CA PRO A 33 -1.91 4.92 4.09
C PRO A 33 -0.57 4.34 3.65
N THR A 34 0.03 3.50 4.49
CA THR A 34 1.27 2.76 4.17
C THR A 34 1.11 1.79 3.00
N VAL A 35 -0.09 1.24 2.75
CA VAL A 35 -0.33 0.38 1.58
C VAL A 35 -0.18 1.19 0.29
N LEU A 36 -0.68 2.41 0.25
CA LEU A 36 -0.56 3.28 -0.93
C LEU A 36 0.88 3.71 -1.18
N SER A 37 1.62 4.08 -0.13
CA SER A 37 3.05 4.44 -0.27
C SER A 37 3.90 3.25 -0.73
N GLN A 38 3.66 2.06 -0.16
CA GLN A 38 4.37 0.85 -0.58
C GLN A 38 4.00 0.44 -2.01
N PHE A 39 2.76 0.65 -2.46
CA PHE A 39 2.38 0.41 -3.85
C PHE A 39 3.20 1.25 -4.82
N ILE A 40 3.40 2.54 -4.52
CA ILE A 40 4.26 3.43 -5.32
C ILE A 40 5.72 2.96 -5.27
N ARG A 41 6.25 2.63 -4.08
CA ARG A 41 7.61 2.11 -3.92
C ARG A 41 7.87 0.82 -4.72
N LEU A 42 6.84 -0.01 -4.89
CA LEU A 42 6.88 -1.28 -5.62
C LEU A 42 6.48 -1.11 -7.10
N ASP A 43 6.74 0.07 -7.68
CA ASP A 43 6.47 0.43 -9.07
C ASP A 43 5.03 0.12 -9.50
N ALA A 44 4.04 0.46 -8.68
CA ALA A 44 2.62 0.24 -8.97
C ALA A 44 2.25 -1.25 -9.25
N CYS A 45 2.86 -2.19 -8.51
CA CYS A 45 2.57 -3.61 -8.64
C CYS A 45 1.16 -3.96 -8.10
N GLN A 46 0.24 -4.34 -8.99
CA GLN A 46 -1.14 -4.67 -8.60
C GLN A 46 -1.26 -5.95 -7.77
N ARG A 47 -0.35 -6.91 -7.93
CA ARG A 47 -0.30 -8.11 -7.08
C ARG A 47 -0.03 -7.76 -5.61
N TYR A 48 0.81 -6.75 -5.34
CA TYR A 48 1.02 -6.27 -3.97
C TYR A 48 -0.30 -5.77 -3.34
N LEU A 49 -1.08 -4.97 -4.08
CA LEU A 49 -2.39 -4.52 -3.61
C LEU A 49 -3.33 -5.71 -3.42
N HIS A 50 -3.40 -6.62 -4.38
CA HIS A 50 -4.25 -7.81 -4.30
C HIS A 50 -3.96 -8.62 -3.03
N PHE A 51 -2.68 -8.86 -2.72
CA PHE A 51 -2.32 -9.58 -1.50
C PHE A 51 -2.70 -8.83 -0.21
N LYS A 52 -2.63 -7.49 -0.23
CA LYS A 52 -3.12 -6.67 0.88
C LYS A 52 -4.64 -6.68 1.00
N LEU A 53 -5.34 -6.80 -0.12
CA LEU A 53 -6.79 -6.75 -0.21
C LEU A 53 -7.48 -8.10 0.06
N HIS A 54 -6.75 -9.21 -0.12
CA HIS A 54 -7.25 -10.57 0.06
C HIS A 54 -6.38 -11.37 1.04
N PRO A 55 -6.44 -11.05 2.35
CA PRO A 55 -5.58 -11.69 3.35
C PRO A 55 -5.73 -13.21 3.39
N HIS A 56 -6.95 -13.76 3.26
CA HIS A 56 -7.17 -15.20 3.26
C HIS A 56 -6.51 -15.92 2.08
N THR A 57 -6.62 -15.35 0.87
CA THR A 57 -5.95 -15.90 -0.32
C THR A 57 -4.43 -15.82 -0.15
N THR A 58 -3.94 -14.71 0.38
CA THR A 58 -2.51 -14.51 0.68
C THR A 58 -1.99 -15.54 1.68
N GLU A 59 -2.71 -15.76 2.79
CA GLU A 59 -2.36 -16.74 3.82
C GLU A 59 -2.32 -18.17 3.26
N ALA A 60 -3.30 -18.54 2.44
CA ALA A 60 -3.34 -19.85 1.78
C ALA A 60 -2.11 -20.07 0.88
N LEU A 61 -1.70 -19.05 0.12
CA LEU A 61 -0.50 -19.13 -0.71
C LEU A 61 0.78 -19.14 0.12
N GLN A 62 0.82 -18.39 1.23
CA GLN A 62 1.94 -18.44 2.16
C GLN A 62 2.13 -19.83 2.74
N GLN A 63 1.05 -20.49 3.14
CA GLN A 63 1.09 -21.87 3.62
C GLN A 63 1.52 -22.83 2.52
N ARG A 64 0.92 -22.74 1.32
CA ARG A 64 1.24 -23.59 0.16
C ARG A 64 2.73 -23.56 -0.19
N TYR A 65 3.32 -22.37 -0.24
CA TYR A 65 4.70 -22.19 -0.65
C TYR A 65 5.70 -22.18 0.52
N ALA A 66 5.25 -22.45 1.75
CA ALA A 66 6.03 -22.25 2.97
C ALA A 66 6.70 -20.87 3.00
N ALA A 67 6.02 -19.86 2.44
CA ALA A 67 6.55 -18.52 2.29
C ALA A 67 6.47 -17.81 3.63
N ALA A 68 7.62 -17.64 4.28
CA ALA A 68 7.70 -16.77 5.44
C ALA A 68 7.56 -15.31 4.97
N SER A 69 6.65 -14.57 5.63
CA SER A 69 6.72 -13.11 5.59
C SER A 69 8.14 -12.71 6.00
N ARG A 70 8.83 -11.93 5.17
CA ARG A 70 10.14 -11.36 5.48
C ARG A 70 9.94 -10.00 6.14
N PRO A 71 9.74 -9.92 7.49
CA PRO A 71 9.62 -8.63 8.13
C PRO A 71 10.93 -7.86 7.96
N LEU A 72 10.83 -6.54 8.01
CA LEU A 72 11.99 -5.68 8.20
C LEU A 72 12.84 -6.22 9.37
N SER A 73 14.17 -6.31 9.20
CA SER A 73 15.08 -6.79 10.24
C SER A 73 14.79 -6.10 11.58
N PRO A 74 14.76 -6.82 12.72
CA PRO A 74 14.56 -6.22 14.03
C PRO A 74 15.52 -5.06 14.32
N LEU A 75 16.74 -5.10 13.78
CA LEU A 75 17.72 -4.01 13.89
C LEU A 75 17.27 -2.75 13.16
N LEU A 76 16.75 -2.89 11.93
CA LEU A 76 16.24 -1.77 11.15
C LEU A 76 14.97 -1.19 11.78
N LYS A 77 14.07 -2.04 12.30
CA LYS A 77 12.89 -1.58 13.05
C LYS A 77 13.29 -0.78 14.28
N ARG A 78 14.27 -1.26 15.04
CA ARG A 78 14.81 -0.57 16.22
C ARG A 78 15.50 0.75 15.84
N ALA A 79 16.26 0.77 14.76
CA ALA A 79 16.92 1.99 14.29
C ALA A 79 15.92 3.05 13.84
N GLY A 80 14.84 2.66 13.14
CA GLY A 80 13.74 3.53 12.78
C GLY A 80 13.06 4.15 14.00
N ARG A 81 12.62 3.30 14.96
CA ARG A 81 11.99 3.79 16.20
C ARG A 81 12.89 4.73 17.01
N ARG A 82 14.17 4.39 17.16
CA ARG A 82 15.13 5.28 17.84
C ARG A 82 15.23 6.65 17.19
N PHE A 83 15.16 6.71 15.87
CA PHE A 83 15.17 7.99 15.16
C PHE A 83 13.88 8.76 15.37
N GLU A 84 12.72 8.10 15.31
CA GLU A 84 11.43 8.72 15.63
C GLU A 84 11.42 9.28 17.07
N GLU A 85 11.89 8.48 18.04
CA GLU A 85 12.05 8.89 19.45
C GLU A 85 12.99 10.10 19.60
N GLU A 86 14.12 10.12 18.87
CA GLU A 86 15.09 11.22 18.86
C GLU A 86 14.48 12.53 18.34
N VAL A 87 13.69 12.44 17.26
CA VAL A 87 12.96 13.58 16.67
C VAL A 87 11.92 14.12 17.66
N ILE A 88 11.09 13.25 18.23
CA ILE A 88 10.03 13.63 19.18
C ILE A 88 10.63 14.27 20.42
N ALA A 89 11.66 13.65 21.01
CA ALA A 89 12.34 14.20 22.19
C ALA A 89 12.91 15.60 21.94
N THR A 90 13.40 15.86 20.73
CA THR A 90 13.90 17.20 20.38
C THR A 90 12.76 18.21 20.27
N LEU A 91 11.63 17.84 19.66
CA LEU A 91 10.45 18.71 19.56
C LEU A 91 9.85 19.05 20.93
N ASP A 92 9.81 18.09 21.86
CA ASP A 92 9.25 18.25 23.20
C ASP A 92 10.05 19.24 24.08
N THR A 93 11.31 19.50 23.75
CA THR A 93 12.10 20.55 24.45
C THR A 93 11.68 21.97 24.11
N GLN A 94 10.99 22.17 22.99
CA GLN A 94 10.71 23.48 22.40
C GLN A 94 9.23 23.77 22.18
N HIS A 95 8.40 22.73 22.12
CA HIS A 95 7.01 22.83 21.72
C HIS A 95 6.11 22.01 22.64
N ARG A 96 4.81 22.34 22.65
CA ARG A 96 3.81 21.52 23.32
C ARG A 96 3.57 20.26 22.49
N VAL A 97 4.01 19.12 23.00
CA VAL A 97 3.81 17.81 22.38
C VAL A 97 2.74 17.02 23.13
N LEU A 98 1.83 16.39 22.39
CA LEU A 98 0.83 15.45 22.90
C LEU A 98 1.07 14.08 22.26
N ASP A 99 1.51 13.11 23.07
CA ASP A 99 1.71 11.75 22.62
C ASP A 99 0.41 10.94 22.64
N LEU A 100 0.01 10.45 21.47
CA LEU A 100 -1.22 9.68 21.25
C LEU A 100 -0.93 8.21 20.88
N ALA A 101 0.28 7.70 21.15
CA ALA A 101 0.70 6.35 20.76
C ALA A 101 -0.21 5.22 21.29
N ALA A 102 -0.78 5.40 22.48
CA ALA A 102 -1.69 4.44 23.11
C ALA A 102 -3.17 4.73 22.84
N ASP A 103 -3.47 5.82 22.13
CA ASP A 103 -4.82 6.31 21.94
C ASP A 103 -5.41 5.91 20.58
N GLU A 104 -6.73 6.08 20.50
CA GLU A 104 -7.57 5.86 19.33
C GLU A 104 -7.95 7.19 18.65
N ALA A 105 -8.62 7.10 17.49
CA ALA A 105 -8.98 8.27 16.68
C ALA A 105 -9.80 9.34 17.45
N ALA A 106 -10.61 8.92 18.43
CA ALA A 106 -11.39 9.84 19.26
C ALA A 106 -10.52 10.80 20.08
N ALA A 107 -9.37 10.36 20.59
CA ALA A 107 -8.43 11.22 21.31
C ALA A 107 -7.78 12.24 20.38
N THR A 108 -7.49 11.83 19.13
CA THR A 108 -6.99 12.76 18.10
C THR A 108 -8.00 13.87 17.82
N LEU A 109 -9.30 13.53 17.68
CA LEU A 109 -10.37 14.51 17.52
C LEU A 109 -10.51 15.45 18.73
N ALA A 110 -10.45 14.90 19.95
CA ALA A 110 -10.51 15.70 21.17
C ALA A 110 -9.34 16.68 21.23
N ALA A 111 -8.11 16.23 20.95
CA ALA A 111 -6.93 17.08 20.91
C ALA A 111 -7.08 18.20 19.87
N LEU A 112 -7.57 17.89 18.66
CA LEU A 112 -7.81 18.89 17.60
C LEU A 112 -8.85 19.94 18.01
N ALA A 113 -9.90 19.56 18.74
CA ALA A 113 -10.94 20.47 19.19
C ALA A 113 -10.45 21.47 20.25
N GLU A 114 -9.39 21.13 20.98
CA GLU A 114 -8.81 21.96 22.05
C GLU A 114 -7.65 22.86 21.54
N VAL A 115 -7.27 22.77 20.26
CA VAL A 115 -6.16 23.55 19.70
C VAL A 115 -6.49 25.04 19.72
N GLY A 116 -5.61 25.80 20.39
CA GLY A 116 -5.66 27.25 20.48
C GLY A 116 -4.75 27.96 19.47
N ARG A 117 -4.30 29.16 19.85
CA ARG A 117 -3.38 29.99 19.04
C ARG A 117 -1.92 29.56 19.16
N GLU A 118 -1.62 28.73 20.14
CA GLU A 118 -0.30 28.15 20.33
C GLU A 118 -0.22 26.82 19.57
N PRO A 119 0.85 26.58 18.79
CA PRO A 119 1.05 25.32 18.09
C PRO A 119 1.11 24.14 19.06
N VAL A 120 0.48 23.04 18.66
CA VAL A 120 0.51 21.75 19.36
C VAL A 120 0.96 20.69 18.38
N ILE A 121 1.90 19.84 18.78
CA ILE A 121 2.38 18.71 17.98
C ILE A 121 1.74 17.44 18.53
N LEU A 122 0.91 16.78 17.73
CA LEU A 122 0.35 15.46 18.01
C LEU A 122 1.29 14.40 17.46
N THR A 123 1.81 13.51 18.31
CA THR A 123 2.65 12.40 17.87
C THR A 123 1.85 11.12 17.82
N GLN A 124 2.14 10.27 16.83
CA GLN A 124 1.50 8.97 16.72
C GLN A 124 -0.04 9.07 16.67
N ALA A 125 -0.60 10.12 16.06
CA ALA A 125 -2.03 10.37 16.02
C ALA A 125 -2.76 9.35 15.13
N VAL A 126 -3.82 8.72 15.63
CA VAL A 126 -4.66 7.81 14.84
C VAL A 126 -5.63 8.63 13.99
N LEU A 127 -5.55 8.45 12.69
CA LEU A 127 -6.46 9.03 11.72
C LEU A 127 -7.33 7.94 11.08
N GLU A 128 -8.63 8.18 10.98
CA GLU A 128 -9.58 7.28 10.32
C GLU A 128 -10.59 8.04 9.49
N GLY A 129 -11.05 7.46 8.38
CA GLY A 129 -12.03 8.11 7.54
C GLY A 129 -12.21 7.43 6.20
N GLN A 130 -12.56 8.23 5.22
CA GLN A 130 -12.71 7.78 3.84
C GLN A 130 -11.69 8.44 2.92
N ILE A 131 -11.04 7.64 2.08
CA ILE A 131 -10.28 8.12 0.92
C ILE A 131 -10.98 7.53 -0.30
N GLY A 132 -11.74 8.36 -1.00
CA GLY A 132 -12.59 7.86 -2.07
C GLY A 132 -13.71 6.95 -1.54
N PRO A 133 -14.03 5.82 -2.20
CA PRO A 133 -14.99 4.86 -1.69
C PRO A 133 -14.44 3.95 -0.58
N TRP A 134 -13.17 4.11 -0.19
CA TRP A 134 -12.48 3.19 0.71
C TRP A 134 -12.46 3.74 2.13
N ARG A 135 -12.89 2.91 3.09
CA ARG A 135 -12.56 3.15 4.51
C ARG A 135 -11.06 3.02 4.68
N ALA A 136 -10.45 3.97 5.36
CA ALA A 136 -9.02 4.02 5.55
C ALA A 136 -8.68 4.49 6.97
N ALA A 137 -7.59 3.97 7.52
CA ALA A 137 -7.11 4.36 8.83
C ALA A 137 -5.60 4.11 8.96
N GLY A 138 -4.95 4.88 9.82
CA GLY A 138 -3.54 4.69 10.13
C GLY A 138 -3.05 5.66 11.17
N ARG A 139 -1.79 5.48 11.58
CA ARG A 139 -1.13 6.30 12.60
C ARG A 139 -0.14 7.24 11.92
N ALA A 140 -0.39 8.54 11.99
CA ALA A 140 0.52 9.56 11.49
C ALA A 140 1.65 9.79 12.50
N ASP A 141 2.88 9.98 12.03
CA ASP A 141 4.02 10.13 12.93
C ASP A 141 3.94 11.44 13.69
N LEU A 142 3.72 12.55 12.98
CA LEU A 142 3.64 13.90 13.51
C LEU A 142 2.53 14.71 12.82
N ILE A 143 1.75 15.45 13.61
CA ILE A 143 0.82 16.47 13.13
C ILE A 143 0.97 17.71 13.99
N GLU A 144 1.54 18.78 13.44
CA GLU A 144 1.50 20.09 14.08
C GLU A 144 0.22 20.83 13.70
N VAL A 145 -0.46 21.40 14.68
CA VAL A 145 -1.72 22.11 14.51
C VAL A 145 -1.72 23.41 15.28
N VAL A 146 -2.25 24.46 14.64
CA VAL A 146 -2.46 25.77 15.24
C VAL A 146 -3.74 26.40 14.70
N ALA A 147 -4.52 27.09 15.54
CA ALA A 147 -5.68 27.83 15.08
C ALA A 147 -5.29 29.26 14.64
N ASP A 148 -5.93 29.81 13.60
CA ASP A 148 -5.69 31.17 13.06
C ASP A 148 -6.10 32.39 13.92
N LYS A 149 -7.04 33.28 13.55
CA LYS A 149 -7.73 34.19 14.50
C LYS A 149 -9.23 33.91 14.57
N GLN A 150 -9.74 33.22 13.56
CA GLN A 150 -11.12 32.84 13.36
C GLN A 150 -11.43 31.45 13.95
N GLY A 151 -10.42 30.77 14.51
CA GLY A 151 -10.58 29.44 15.09
C GLY A 151 -10.45 28.31 14.07
N ARG A 152 -9.96 28.61 12.86
CA ARG A 152 -9.73 27.60 11.83
C ARG A 152 -8.33 27.03 12.00
N LEU A 153 -8.21 25.72 11.91
CA LEU A 153 -6.95 25.00 12.08
C LEU A 153 -6.09 25.09 10.82
N HIS A 154 -4.80 25.21 11.03
CA HIS A 154 -3.74 25.00 10.06
C HIS A 154 -2.93 23.80 10.52
N ALA A 155 -2.77 22.81 9.66
CA ALA A 155 -2.07 21.57 9.99
C ALA A 155 -0.84 21.37 9.10
N LEU A 156 0.25 20.92 9.70
CA LEU A 156 1.44 20.39 9.04
C LEU A 156 1.59 18.93 9.42
N ILE A 157 1.48 18.04 8.45
CA ILE A 157 1.56 16.59 8.65
C ILE A 157 2.94 16.15 8.20
N ALA A 158 3.63 15.41 9.07
CA ALA A 158 4.95 14.92 8.77
C ALA A 158 5.10 13.41 9.00
N ASP A 159 5.84 12.80 8.09
CA ASP A 159 6.28 11.41 8.15
C ASP A 159 7.77 11.41 8.52
N VAL A 160 8.14 10.63 9.53
CA VAL A 160 9.53 10.55 10.01
C VAL A 160 10.20 9.34 9.37
N LYS A 161 11.36 9.56 8.75
CA LYS A 161 12.06 8.54 8.00
C LYS A 161 13.54 8.54 8.33
N ALA A 162 14.03 7.43 8.87
CA ALA A 162 15.46 7.25 9.16
C ALA A 162 16.36 7.20 7.90
N SER A 163 15.80 7.28 6.70
CA SER A 163 16.55 7.41 5.46
C SER A 163 17.26 8.76 5.37
N ARG A 164 18.19 8.87 4.41
CA ARG A 164 18.94 10.12 4.12
C ARG A 164 18.30 10.99 3.06
N GLU A 165 17.28 10.46 2.39
CA GLU A 165 16.62 11.11 1.27
C GLU A 165 15.11 10.96 1.42
N GLU A 166 14.44 12.03 1.09
CA GLU A 166 13.01 12.05 0.81
C GLU A 166 12.73 11.37 -0.54
N ARG A 167 11.60 10.66 -0.62
CA ARG A 167 11.16 9.96 -1.83
C ARG A 167 9.68 10.18 -2.06
N LEU A 168 9.23 9.95 -3.29
CA LEU A 168 7.83 10.13 -3.69
C LEU A 168 6.87 9.34 -2.80
N GLU A 169 7.20 8.10 -2.45
CA GLU A 169 6.36 7.26 -1.58
C GLU A 169 6.11 7.88 -0.20
N HIS A 170 7.08 8.64 0.36
CA HIS A 170 6.91 9.31 1.64
C HIS A 170 5.89 10.44 1.53
N ARG A 171 5.98 11.27 0.48
CA ARG A 171 5.01 12.35 0.21
C ARG A 171 3.59 11.82 -0.03
N VAL A 172 3.47 10.69 -0.74
CA VAL A 172 2.18 10.01 -0.94
C VAL A 172 1.58 9.53 0.37
N GLN A 173 2.40 9.01 1.29
CA GLN A 173 1.94 8.62 2.62
C GLN A 173 1.40 9.81 3.42
N VAL A 174 2.13 10.92 3.43
CA VAL A 174 1.72 12.18 4.09
C VAL A 174 0.41 12.69 3.48
N ALA A 175 0.28 12.67 2.16
CA ALA A 175 -0.94 13.10 1.48
C ALA A 175 -2.15 12.21 1.81
N ALA A 176 -1.96 10.90 1.95
CA ALA A 176 -3.02 10.01 2.39
C ALA A 176 -3.46 10.30 3.83
N TYR A 177 -2.53 10.60 4.75
CA TYR A 177 -2.87 11.06 6.10
C TYR A 177 -3.58 12.42 6.08
N ALA A 178 -3.19 13.34 5.20
CA ALA A 178 -3.88 14.62 5.04
C ALA A 178 -5.33 14.46 4.63
N LEU A 179 -5.62 13.57 3.68
CA LEU A 179 -6.99 13.27 3.28
C LEU A 179 -7.81 12.68 4.44
N LEU A 180 -7.21 11.84 5.29
CA LEU A 180 -7.87 11.31 6.49
C LEU A 180 -8.15 12.41 7.52
N LEU A 181 -7.17 13.29 7.79
CA LEU A 181 -7.34 14.40 8.72
C LEU A 181 -8.43 15.36 8.23
N GLU A 182 -8.43 15.70 6.94
CA GLU A 182 -9.45 16.54 6.31
C GLU A 182 -10.85 15.91 6.44
N ASP A 183 -10.97 14.60 6.19
CA ASP A 183 -12.23 13.87 6.34
C ASP A 183 -12.72 13.84 7.79
N MET A 184 -11.83 13.55 8.75
CA MET A 184 -12.12 13.56 10.19
C MET A 184 -12.62 14.92 10.65
N CYS A 185 -11.87 15.99 10.35
CA CYS A 185 -12.23 17.36 10.71
C CYS A 185 -13.58 17.75 10.11
N ARG A 186 -13.80 17.43 8.83
CA ARG A 186 -15.07 17.70 8.14
C ARG A 186 -16.25 16.99 8.81
N ARG A 187 -16.11 15.71 9.17
CA ARG A 187 -17.17 14.94 9.86
C ARG A 187 -17.44 15.43 11.28
N ALA A 188 -16.41 15.91 11.97
CA ALA A 188 -16.51 16.45 13.33
C ALA A 188 -16.92 17.94 13.38
N GLY A 189 -17.02 18.62 12.23
CA GLY A 189 -17.31 20.06 12.19
C GLY A 189 -16.13 20.95 12.64
N ILE A 190 -14.91 20.42 12.65
CA ILE A 190 -13.69 21.17 12.99
C ILE A 190 -13.22 21.90 11.72
N PRO A 191 -13.17 23.25 11.71
CA PRO A 191 -12.84 24.00 10.51
C PRO A 191 -11.34 23.95 10.22
N LEU A 192 -10.94 23.11 9.27
CA LEU A 192 -9.57 23.02 8.77
C LEU A 192 -9.38 23.93 7.55
N LYS A 193 -8.46 24.90 7.63
CA LYS A 193 -8.24 25.91 6.58
C LYS A 193 -7.13 25.53 5.60
N ARG A 194 -6.04 24.95 6.09
CA ARG A 194 -4.87 24.58 5.28
C ARG A 194 -4.18 23.36 5.85
N THR A 195 -3.74 22.48 4.97
CA THR A 195 -2.87 21.34 5.24
C THR A 195 -1.58 21.49 4.45
N LEU A 196 -0.45 21.19 5.07
CA LEU A 196 0.86 21.08 4.43
C LEU A 196 1.49 19.74 4.77
N GLY A 197 2.39 19.27 3.90
CA GLY A 197 3.17 18.07 4.14
C GLY A 197 4.63 18.38 4.47
N ALA A 198 5.26 17.51 5.24
CA ALA A 198 6.71 17.46 5.40
C ALA A 198 7.22 16.02 5.53
N VAL A 199 8.49 15.79 5.22
CA VAL A 199 9.17 14.52 5.50
C VAL A 199 10.42 14.82 6.30
N VAL A 200 10.45 14.37 7.55
CA VAL A 200 11.62 14.54 8.42
C VAL A 200 12.57 13.37 8.17
N HIS A 201 13.78 13.68 7.70
CA HIS A 201 14.79 12.67 7.41
C HIS A 201 16.17 13.07 7.94
N ARG A 202 17.10 12.10 7.98
CA ARG A 202 18.48 12.39 8.38
C ARG A 202 19.19 13.21 7.31
N THR A 203 19.98 14.18 7.74
CA THR A 203 20.92 14.91 6.87
C THR A 203 22.17 14.07 6.61
N THR A 204 23.01 14.53 5.69
CA THR A 204 24.31 13.89 5.37
C THR A 204 25.27 13.85 6.57
N THR A 205 25.11 14.75 7.55
CA THR A 205 25.89 14.80 8.79
C THR A 205 25.34 13.91 9.90
N GLY A 206 24.22 13.22 9.68
CA GLY A 206 23.56 12.34 10.66
C GLY A 206 22.61 13.06 11.62
N GLN A 207 22.56 14.39 11.56
CA GLN A 207 21.53 15.22 12.20
C GLN A 207 20.19 15.06 11.46
N PHE A 208 19.14 15.75 11.90
CA PHE A 208 17.89 15.86 11.17
C PHE A 208 17.43 17.31 11.15
N THR A 209 16.69 17.65 10.11
CA THR A 209 16.05 18.96 9.99
C THR A 209 14.76 18.95 10.83
N THR A 210 14.52 20.02 11.59
CA THR A 210 13.33 20.10 12.45
C THR A 210 12.08 20.38 11.62
N LEU A 211 10.91 19.98 12.16
CA LEU A 211 9.61 20.16 11.52
C LEU A 211 9.33 21.61 11.07
N HIS A 212 9.94 22.58 11.75
CA HIS A 212 9.76 24.01 11.52
C HIS A 212 10.63 24.58 10.40
N ASP A 213 11.53 23.79 9.81
CA ASP A 213 12.29 24.23 8.63
C ASP A 213 11.37 24.27 7.40
N PRO A 214 11.11 25.45 6.81
CA PRO A 214 10.21 25.58 5.68
C PRO A 214 10.68 24.83 4.42
N THR A 215 11.96 24.47 4.33
CA THR A 215 12.51 23.72 3.19
C THR A 215 12.01 22.27 3.15
N LEU A 216 11.52 21.74 4.27
CA LEU A 216 10.87 20.43 4.33
C LEU A 216 9.41 20.47 3.86
N HIS A 217 8.81 21.66 3.80
CA HIS A 217 7.38 21.78 3.57
C HIS A 217 7.06 21.70 2.09
N PHE A 218 6.01 20.97 1.75
CA PHE A 218 5.50 20.88 0.39
C PHE A 218 3.97 20.99 0.36
N ASP A 219 3.49 21.46 -0.79
CA ASP A 219 2.07 21.48 -1.09
C ASP A 219 1.56 20.05 -1.35
N LEU A 220 0.38 19.76 -0.82
CA LEU A 220 -0.20 18.42 -0.85
C LEU A 220 -1.03 18.13 -2.09
N VAL A 221 -1.43 19.15 -2.87
CA VAL A 221 -2.46 19.03 -3.92
C VAL A 221 -2.10 17.94 -4.94
N ASP A 222 -0.88 17.94 -5.48
CA ASP A 222 -0.47 16.96 -6.48
C ASP A 222 -0.41 15.54 -5.92
N TYR A 223 0.05 15.40 -4.67
CA TYR A 223 0.13 14.10 -4.00
C TYR A 223 -1.24 13.58 -3.58
N GLN A 224 -2.16 14.45 -3.18
CA GLN A 224 -3.56 14.11 -2.92
C GLN A 224 -4.26 13.67 -4.20
N ASN A 225 -4.02 14.35 -5.33
CA ASN A 225 -4.53 13.94 -6.63
C ASN A 225 -3.96 12.57 -7.05
N LEU A 226 -2.67 12.34 -6.81
CA LEU A 226 -2.08 11.01 -7.02
C LEU A 226 -2.78 9.96 -6.15
N VAL A 227 -2.94 10.18 -4.83
CA VAL A 227 -3.67 9.26 -3.95
C VAL A 227 -5.08 8.98 -4.45
N ARG A 228 -5.83 10.02 -4.83
CA ARG A 228 -7.19 9.86 -5.40
C ARG A 228 -7.17 9.01 -6.67
N SER A 229 -6.22 9.23 -7.58
CA SER A 229 -6.09 8.42 -8.81
C SER A 229 -5.81 6.93 -8.54
N LEU A 230 -5.27 6.59 -7.36
CA LEU A 230 -5.03 5.19 -6.97
C LEU A 230 -6.31 4.48 -6.50
N VAL A 231 -7.28 5.24 -5.98
CA VAL A 231 -8.42 4.68 -5.22
C VAL A 231 -9.79 5.00 -5.84
N ASP A 232 -9.89 6.09 -6.61
CA ASP A 232 -11.13 6.60 -7.21
C ASP A 232 -11.22 6.29 -8.70
N GLY A 233 -12.43 5.90 -9.13
CA GLY A 233 -12.75 5.56 -10.52
C GLY A 233 -12.89 4.06 -10.81
N GLY A 234 -13.46 3.74 -11.98
CA GLY A 234 -13.63 2.36 -12.45
C GLY A 234 -12.30 1.67 -12.77
N ASP A 235 -11.32 2.43 -13.25
CA ASP A 235 -9.98 1.93 -13.58
C ASP A 235 -8.94 2.23 -12.48
N ALA A 236 -9.38 2.49 -11.25
CA ALA A 236 -8.46 2.72 -10.13
C ALA A 236 -7.62 1.45 -9.88
N PRO A 237 -6.29 1.55 -9.72
CA PRO A 237 -5.43 0.41 -9.38
C PRO A 237 -5.93 -0.40 -8.17
N LEU A 238 -6.45 0.27 -7.14
CA LEU A 238 -6.98 -0.41 -5.96
C LEU A 238 -8.25 -1.21 -6.26
N ARG A 239 -9.14 -0.66 -7.10
CA ARG A 239 -10.35 -1.37 -7.56
C ARG A 239 -9.98 -2.59 -8.40
N ARG A 240 -9.12 -2.42 -9.40
CA ARG A 240 -8.66 -3.55 -10.24
C ARG A 240 -8.03 -4.65 -9.40
N ALA A 241 -7.18 -4.28 -8.44
CA ALA A 241 -6.54 -5.26 -7.57
C ALA A 241 -7.54 -5.99 -6.64
N ALA A 242 -8.62 -5.32 -6.22
CA ALA A 242 -9.67 -5.93 -5.41
C ALA A 242 -10.58 -6.87 -6.23
N GLU A 243 -10.90 -6.50 -7.47
CA GLU A 243 -11.89 -7.20 -8.29
C GLU A 243 -11.28 -8.32 -9.15
N ALA A 244 -10.01 -8.19 -9.55
CA ALA A 244 -9.34 -9.17 -10.41
C ALA A 244 -9.00 -10.48 -9.68
N THR A 245 -8.91 -11.57 -10.44
CA THR A 245 -8.26 -12.78 -9.93
C THR A 245 -6.74 -12.61 -9.94
N LEU A 246 -6.04 -13.22 -8.98
CA LEU A 246 -4.58 -13.07 -8.84
C LEU A 246 -3.80 -13.39 -10.14
N ASN A 247 -4.26 -14.39 -10.89
CA ASN A 247 -3.61 -14.87 -12.11
C ASN A 247 -3.82 -13.92 -13.31
N GLU A 248 -4.80 -13.03 -13.25
CA GLU A 248 -5.05 -12.03 -14.29
C GLU A 248 -4.21 -10.76 -14.10
N LEU A 249 -3.62 -10.58 -12.91
CA LEU A 249 -2.84 -9.39 -12.59
C LEU A 249 -1.42 -9.49 -13.17
N PRO A 250 -1.06 -8.65 -14.17
CA PRO A 250 0.26 -8.68 -14.77
C PRO A 250 1.31 -8.18 -13.77
N PHE A 251 2.45 -8.88 -13.71
CA PHE A 251 3.58 -8.51 -12.87
C PHE A 251 4.90 -8.87 -13.54
N ALA A 252 5.97 -8.19 -13.13
CA ALA A 252 7.32 -8.45 -13.61
C ALA A 252 8.26 -8.45 -12.39
N PHE A 253 9.22 -9.39 -12.36
CA PHE A 253 10.29 -9.31 -11.38
C PHE A 253 11.20 -8.12 -11.71
N SER A 254 11.58 -7.40 -10.66
CA SER A 254 12.51 -6.27 -10.71
C SER A 254 13.28 -6.22 -9.39
N ALA A 255 14.29 -5.36 -9.31
CA ALA A 255 15.01 -5.11 -8.05
C ALA A 255 14.10 -4.63 -6.90
N ARG A 256 12.90 -4.09 -7.20
CA ARG A 256 11.92 -3.73 -6.15
C ARG A 256 11.31 -4.96 -5.47
N CYS A 257 11.27 -6.10 -6.15
CA CYS A 257 10.72 -7.33 -5.61
C CYS A 257 11.49 -7.82 -4.39
N ASP A 258 12.80 -7.60 -4.32
CA ASP A 258 13.62 -7.98 -3.15
C ASP A 258 13.18 -7.29 -1.85
N GLY A 259 12.54 -6.12 -1.97
CA GLY A 259 11.97 -5.38 -0.85
C GLY A 259 10.48 -5.63 -0.62
N CYS A 260 9.84 -6.48 -1.44
CA CYS A 260 8.42 -6.81 -1.34
C CYS A 260 8.21 -7.96 -0.35
N PRO A 261 7.26 -7.88 0.59
CA PRO A 261 7.00 -8.96 1.55
C PRO A 261 6.35 -10.21 0.92
N PHE A 262 6.03 -10.17 -0.37
CA PHE A 262 5.33 -11.22 -1.10
C PHE A 262 6.19 -11.82 -2.24
N ASP A 263 7.48 -11.49 -2.31
CA ASP A 263 8.43 -12.07 -3.27
C ASP A 263 8.48 -13.61 -3.17
N THR A 264 8.47 -14.11 -1.93
CA THR A 264 8.45 -15.54 -1.58
C THR A 264 7.15 -16.25 -1.95
N ILE A 265 6.09 -15.51 -2.32
CA ILE A 265 4.87 -16.06 -2.92
C ILE A 265 4.97 -15.99 -4.45
N CYS A 266 5.29 -14.81 -4.98
CA CYS A 266 5.28 -14.57 -6.42
C CYS A 266 6.28 -15.44 -7.19
N LEU A 267 7.48 -15.67 -6.64
CA LEU A 267 8.51 -16.46 -7.31
C LEU A 267 8.13 -17.93 -7.49
N PRO A 268 7.76 -18.68 -6.44
CA PRO A 268 7.33 -20.08 -6.63
C PRO A 268 6.04 -20.18 -7.42
N ASP A 269 5.08 -19.26 -7.26
CA ASP A 269 3.86 -19.19 -8.07
C ASP A 269 4.17 -19.00 -9.56
N ALA A 270 5.11 -18.10 -9.90
CA ALA A 270 5.57 -17.91 -11.27
C ALA A 270 6.25 -19.16 -11.83
N ALA A 271 7.12 -19.80 -11.04
CA ALA A 271 7.81 -21.03 -11.41
C ALA A 271 6.83 -22.16 -11.72
N GLU A 272 5.83 -22.36 -10.87
CA GLU A 272 4.83 -23.42 -11.00
C GLU A 272 3.97 -23.26 -12.27
N ARG A 273 3.63 -22.01 -12.64
CA ARG A 273 2.83 -21.73 -13.84
C ARG A 273 3.66 -21.59 -15.12
N ALA A 274 4.97 -21.76 -15.05
CA ALA A 274 5.90 -21.36 -16.10
C ALA A 274 5.57 -19.93 -16.61
N ASP A 275 5.32 -19.00 -15.69
CA ASP A 275 4.84 -17.66 -15.98
C ASP A 275 5.90 -16.87 -16.75
N LEU A 276 5.45 -16.02 -17.68
CA LEU A 276 6.35 -15.11 -18.39
C LEU A 276 7.14 -14.23 -17.42
N ALA A 277 6.65 -13.99 -16.20
CA ALA A 277 7.30 -13.24 -15.11
C ALA A 277 8.79 -13.58 -14.96
N LEU A 278 9.15 -14.84 -15.19
CA LEU A 278 10.50 -15.39 -15.07
C LEU A 278 11.49 -14.86 -16.12
N VAL A 279 11.00 -14.28 -17.23
CA VAL A 279 11.84 -13.60 -18.23
C VAL A 279 12.01 -12.15 -17.81
N SER A 280 13.25 -11.75 -17.51
CA SER A 280 13.62 -10.42 -17.02
C SER A 280 13.22 -9.30 -17.97
N ASP A 281 13.36 -9.53 -19.28
CA ASP A 281 13.24 -8.48 -20.29
C ASP A 281 11.79 -8.28 -20.77
N VAL A 282 10.86 -9.13 -20.32
CA VAL A 282 9.46 -8.99 -20.64
C VAL A 282 8.82 -8.01 -19.65
N SER A 283 8.54 -6.78 -20.08
CA SER A 283 7.90 -5.79 -19.20
C SER A 283 6.45 -6.18 -18.86
N ARG A 284 5.85 -5.57 -17.83
CA ARG A 284 4.42 -5.77 -17.52
C ARG A 284 3.52 -5.43 -18.71
N ALA A 285 3.83 -4.35 -19.43
CA ALA A 285 3.08 -3.96 -20.62
C ALA A 285 3.21 -5.02 -21.74
N ALA A 286 4.41 -5.56 -21.96
CA ALA A 286 4.63 -6.64 -22.91
C ALA A 286 3.84 -7.90 -22.54
N ARG A 287 3.77 -8.26 -21.24
CA ARG A 287 2.95 -9.39 -20.77
C ARG A 287 1.46 -9.15 -21.02
N SER A 288 0.96 -7.96 -20.74
CA SER A 288 -0.44 -7.63 -21.01
C SER A 288 -0.75 -7.74 -22.51
N ALA A 289 0.16 -7.29 -23.38
CA ALA A 289 0.02 -7.45 -24.83
C ALA A 289 0.05 -8.93 -25.25
N LEU A 290 1.00 -9.72 -24.73
CA LEU A 290 1.09 -11.17 -25.01
C LEU A 290 -0.16 -11.93 -24.53
N ALA A 291 -0.68 -11.59 -23.35
CA ALA A 291 -1.88 -12.18 -22.79
C ALA A 291 -3.14 -11.88 -23.62
N ALA A 292 -3.19 -10.72 -24.28
CA ALA A 292 -4.27 -10.37 -25.23
C ALA A 292 -4.25 -11.25 -26.50
N HIS A 293 -3.14 -11.96 -26.75
CA HIS A 293 -2.99 -12.96 -27.80
C HIS A 293 -2.90 -14.39 -27.23
N ASP A 294 -3.41 -14.62 -26.02
CA ASP A 294 -3.40 -15.90 -25.29
C ASP A 294 -2.00 -16.51 -25.02
N ILE A 295 -0.94 -15.71 -25.15
CA ILE A 295 0.42 -16.09 -24.80
C ILE A 295 0.66 -15.75 -23.32
N ARG A 296 0.39 -16.72 -22.44
CA ARG A 296 0.38 -16.50 -20.97
C ARG A 296 1.55 -17.15 -20.21
N ASN A 297 2.29 -18.05 -20.83
CA ASN A 297 3.37 -18.81 -20.18
C ASN A 297 4.56 -19.02 -21.13
N LEU A 298 5.68 -19.47 -20.57
CA LEU A 298 6.94 -19.70 -21.28
C LEU A 298 6.78 -20.70 -22.43
N HIS A 299 5.93 -21.70 -22.28
CA HIS A 299 5.68 -22.70 -23.34
C HIS A 299 4.98 -22.07 -24.55
N ALA A 300 3.93 -21.26 -24.31
CA ALA A 300 3.22 -20.54 -25.36
C ALA A 300 4.14 -19.53 -26.07
N LEU A 301 5.02 -18.85 -25.33
CA LEU A 301 6.00 -17.94 -25.91
C LEU A 301 7.04 -18.68 -26.75
N ALA A 302 7.55 -19.81 -26.25
CA ALA A 302 8.51 -20.63 -26.98
C ALA A 302 7.91 -21.20 -28.27
N ALA A 303 6.62 -21.53 -28.29
CA ALA A 303 5.93 -22.03 -29.48
C ALA A 303 5.82 -21.01 -30.63
N LEU A 304 6.08 -19.71 -30.40
CA LEU A 304 6.03 -18.70 -31.47
C LEU A 304 7.14 -18.85 -32.51
N LYS A 305 8.23 -19.55 -32.16
CA LYS A 305 9.38 -19.76 -33.04
C LYS A 305 9.87 -21.19 -32.91
N GLU A 306 10.27 -21.77 -34.04
CA GLU A 306 10.97 -23.05 -34.08
C GLU A 306 12.34 -22.88 -34.73
N PRO A 307 13.36 -23.67 -34.34
CA PRO A 307 14.62 -23.71 -35.06
C PRO A 307 14.44 -24.39 -36.42
N ASP A 308 15.04 -23.84 -37.48
CA ASP A 308 15.22 -24.54 -38.76
C ASP A 308 16.39 -25.54 -38.69
N GLU A 309 16.65 -26.25 -39.80
CA GLU A 309 17.74 -27.23 -39.90
C GLU A 309 19.14 -26.60 -39.66
N ALA A 310 19.28 -25.29 -39.84
CA ALA A 310 20.50 -24.53 -39.60
C ALA A 310 20.54 -23.88 -38.20
N GLY A 311 19.50 -24.07 -37.38
CA GLY A 311 19.37 -23.50 -36.04
C GLY A 311 18.85 -22.05 -35.99
N ASN A 312 18.41 -21.48 -37.13
CA ASN A 312 17.79 -20.15 -37.14
C ASN A 312 16.33 -20.21 -36.70
N LEU A 313 15.86 -19.18 -36.00
CA LEU A 313 14.47 -19.11 -35.54
C LEU A 313 13.53 -18.69 -36.68
N ARG A 314 12.57 -19.55 -37.03
CA ARG A 314 11.47 -19.25 -37.98
C ARG A 314 10.11 -19.32 -37.30
N VAL A 315 9.10 -18.70 -37.89
CA VAL A 315 7.70 -18.83 -37.42
C VAL A 315 7.16 -20.18 -37.88
N PRO A 316 6.54 -21.00 -37.01
CA PRO A 316 5.87 -22.22 -37.41
C PRO A 316 4.80 -21.95 -38.48
N ARG A 317 4.61 -22.89 -39.41
CA ARG A 317 3.62 -22.74 -40.50
C ARG A 317 2.20 -22.49 -39.97
N GLU A 318 1.83 -23.14 -38.87
CA GLU A 318 0.55 -22.98 -38.18
C GLU A 318 0.24 -21.55 -37.67
N HIS A 319 1.27 -20.71 -37.58
CA HIS A 319 1.15 -19.31 -37.18
C HIS A 319 1.37 -18.33 -38.34
N SER A 320 1.69 -18.82 -39.54
CA SER A 320 2.01 -17.98 -40.70
C SER A 320 0.78 -17.56 -41.52
N ASP A 321 -0.35 -18.25 -41.34
CA ASP A 321 -1.60 -18.05 -42.11
C ASP A 321 -2.71 -17.33 -41.29
N ARG A 322 -2.38 -16.73 -40.15
CA ARG A 322 -3.27 -15.91 -39.31
C ARG A 322 -2.82 -14.45 -39.30
#